data_AF-A0A9Q1KT91-F1
#
_entry.id   AF-A0A9Q1KT91-F1
#
_cell.length_a   1.000
_cell.length_b   1.000
_cell.length_c   1.000
_cell.angle_alpha   90.00
_cell.angle_beta   90.00
_cell.angle_gamma   90.00
#
_symmetry.space_group_name_H-M   'P 1'
#
loop_
_entity.id
_entity.type
_entity.pdbx_description
1 polymer ?
#
loop_
_entity_poly.entity_id
_entity_poly.type
_entity_poly.pdbx_seq_one_letter_code
_entity_poly.pdbx_strand_id
1 'polypeptide(L)'
;MKLLLQMLALFFIFQTTCFVACKEPIECKINDQDPSKVFYTIVVSQSGGGKFSTVKQAIDSIPLENDKWVKIALRPGTYTEQVKIMEKQCIVLEGQDRSTTIIQFDAHSDTEKSVTFDVFAHNFVARGITFKACLFMYCVFELISAPPSLFLFSKFHGTLSHDGLYREMSHTLISRLLNLKGKCVNTYNLPDDATSKKIAPAVAFRSYGDKQAFFNCGFEGYQDTLWDCLGRHYYDSCYIEGAIDFIWGKGASIFQKCSINVTGDGYITAQGKSTSDQLSGFVFNRCIVSGQGQALLGRAYDAFASVIFMNSYFGDVIKPEGWDLWKQTGYKQDVTFAEYNCKGPGADTSKRVPWSKTVSASGVRAYSTKAFIDKDGWIEKLP
;
A
#
# COMPACT_ATOMS: atom_id res chain seq x y z
N MET A 1 53.77 -12.24 15.26
CA MET A 1 52.89 -13.35 15.70
C MET A 1 51.71 -12.89 16.56
N LYS A 2 51.92 -12.06 17.61
CA LYS A 2 50.82 -11.50 18.45
C LYS A 2 49.82 -10.61 17.68
N LEU A 3 50.28 -9.82 16.71
CA LEU A 3 49.42 -8.96 15.90
C LEU A 3 48.53 -9.75 14.91
N LEU A 4 49.05 -10.85 14.36
CA LEU A 4 48.32 -11.72 13.43
C LEU A 4 47.23 -12.53 14.15
N LEU A 5 47.48 -12.93 15.40
CA LEU A 5 46.50 -13.60 16.25
C LEU A 5 45.36 -12.66 16.70
N GLN A 6 45.67 -11.38 16.94
CA GLN A 6 44.65 -10.35 17.23
C GLN A 6 43.81 -9.99 16.00
N MET A 7 44.40 -9.96 14.80
CA MET A 7 43.65 -9.74 13.56
C MET A 7 42.74 -10.93 13.19
N LEU A 8 43.17 -12.16 13.43
CA LEU A 8 42.33 -13.36 13.24
C LEU A 8 41.20 -13.46 14.29
N ALA A 9 41.46 -13.05 15.53
CA ALA A 9 40.42 -12.96 16.58
C ALA A 9 39.38 -11.87 16.27
N LEU A 10 39.80 -10.72 15.74
CA LEU A 10 38.88 -9.67 15.28
C LEU A 10 38.06 -10.12 14.06
N PHE A 11 38.63 -10.95 13.17
CA PHE A 11 37.89 -11.52 12.03
C PHE A 11 36.80 -12.52 12.46
N PHE A 12 37.04 -13.30 13.53
CA PHE A 12 36.04 -14.21 14.11
C PHE A 12 34.98 -13.51 14.98
N ILE A 13 35.34 -12.42 15.67
CA ILE A 13 34.39 -11.62 16.48
C ILE A 13 33.49 -10.74 15.58
N PHE A 14 33.98 -10.32 14.41
CA PHE A 14 33.16 -9.59 13.43
C PHE A 14 32.16 -10.49 12.67
N GLN A 15 32.40 -11.80 12.60
CA GLN A 15 31.43 -12.76 12.06
C GLN A 15 30.29 -13.11 13.05
N THR A 16 30.41 -12.74 14.33
CA THR A 16 29.46 -13.17 15.37
C THR A 16 28.59 -12.07 15.97
N THR A 17 28.71 -10.80 15.52
CA THR A 17 27.91 -9.68 16.08
C THR A 17 27.10 -8.87 15.07
N CYS A 18 26.98 -9.34 13.84
CA CYS A 18 25.97 -8.82 12.88
C CYS A 18 25.12 -9.94 12.27
N PHE A 19 24.89 -11.02 13.03
CA PHE A 19 23.65 -11.78 12.88
C PHE A 19 22.60 -11.09 13.75
N VAL A 20 22.02 -9.98 13.24
CA VAL A 20 20.56 -9.94 13.33
C VAL A 20 20.16 -11.11 12.43
N ALA A 21 20.06 -12.30 13.01
CA ALA A 21 19.38 -13.39 12.34
C ALA A 21 18.03 -12.79 11.98
N CYS A 22 17.80 -12.51 10.69
CA CYS A 22 16.44 -12.48 10.18
C CYS A 22 15.90 -13.85 10.61
N LYS A 23 15.16 -13.88 11.71
CA LYS A 23 14.58 -15.11 12.22
C LYS A 23 13.81 -15.67 11.05
N GLU A 24 14.20 -16.86 10.59
CA GLU A 24 13.54 -17.49 9.45
C GLU A 24 12.03 -17.43 9.67
N PRO A 25 11.22 -17.06 8.65
CA PRO A 25 9.79 -16.92 8.81
C PRO A 25 9.21 -18.19 9.42
N ILE A 26 8.43 -18.07 10.51
CA ILE A 26 7.84 -19.25 11.14
C ILE A 26 6.82 -19.83 10.16
N GLU A 27 6.81 -21.16 9.99
CA GLU A 27 5.84 -21.83 9.14
C GLU A 27 4.44 -21.76 9.78
N CYS A 28 3.50 -21.12 9.09
CA CYS A 28 2.13 -20.97 9.59
C CYS A 28 1.35 -22.27 9.44
N LYS A 29 0.88 -22.81 10.57
CA LYS A 29 -0.05 -23.93 10.65
C LYS A 29 -1.42 -23.51 10.15
N ILE A 30 -2.04 -24.40 9.39
CA ILE A 30 -3.41 -24.30 8.89
C ILE A 30 -4.31 -25.20 9.74
N ASN A 31 -5.55 -24.78 9.94
CA ASN A 31 -6.59 -25.61 10.53
C ASN A 31 -7.48 -26.20 9.42
N ASP A 32 -7.19 -27.41 8.95
CA ASP A 32 -7.95 -28.07 7.88
C ASP A 32 -9.40 -28.41 8.28
N GLN A 33 -9.74 -28.33 9.56
CA GLN A 33 -11.11 -28.52 10.05
C GLN A 33 -11.97 -27.26 9.91
N ASP A 34 -11.37 -26.10 9.69
CA ASP A 34 -12.07 -24.84 9.48
C ASP A 34 -12.08 -24.48 7.99
N PRO A 35 -13.24 -24.16 7.38
CA PRO A 35 -13.31 -23.80 5.96
C PRO A 35 -12.49 -22.57 5.58
N SER A 36 -12.24 -21.66 6.52
CA SER A 36 -11.37 -20.49 6.36
C SER A 36 -9.93 -20.74 6.82
N LYS A 37 -9.58 -22.00 7.14
CA LYS A 37 -8.22 -22.45 7.44
C LYS A 37 -7.55 -21.76 8.65
N VAL A 38 -8.33 -21.08 9.49
CA VAL A 38 -7.83 -20.34 10.67
C VAL A 38 -8.10 -21.09 11.98
N PHE A 39 -7.31 -20.80 13.01
CA PHE A 39 -7.45 -21.41 14.33
C PHE A 39 -8.48 -20.70 15.21
N TYR A 40 -8.61 -19.37 15.08
CA TYR A 40 -9.62 -18.59 15.77
C TYR A 40 -9.85 -17.24 15.10
N THR A 41 -11.01 -16.65 15.37
CA THR A 41 -11.41 -15.33 14.87
C THR A 41 -11.56 -14.32 16.00
N ILE A 42 -10.97 -13.14 15.82
CA ILE A 42 -11.15 -11.95 16.66
C ILE A 42 -12.06 -10.99 15.90
N VAL A 43 -13.22 -10.67 16.45
CA VAL A 43 -14.13 -9.68 15.87
C VAL A 43 -13.80 -8.29 16.42
N VAL A 44 -13.67 -7.31 15.54
CA VAL A 44 -13.47 -5.89 15.88
C VAL A 44 -14.68 -5.09 15.39
N SER A 45 -15.21 -4.22 16.23
CA SER A 45 -16.38 -3.40 15.92
C SER A 45 -16.38 -2.09 16.71
N GLN A 46 -16.42 -0.95 16.02
CA GLN A 46 -16.52 0.36 16.67
C GLN A 46 -17.87 0.58 17.35
N SER A 47 -18.94 -0.04 16.84
CA SER A 47 -20.31 0.09 17.36
C SER A 47 -20.67 -0.94 18.44
N GLY A 48 -19.69 -1.72 18.91
CA GLY A 48 -19.88 -2.77 19.91
C GLY A 48 -20.17 -4.16 19.31
N GLY A 49 -20.23 -5.16 20.19
CA GLY A 49 -20.43 -6.57 19.81
C GLY A 49 -19.20 -7.27 19.21
N GLY A 50 -18.05 -6.59 19.17
CA GLY A 50 -16.74 -7.20 18.92
C GLY A 50 -15.97 -7.41 20.22
N LYS A 51 -14.90 -8.21 20.17
CA LYS A 51 -13.96 -8.39 21.29
C LYS A 51 -13.17 -7.11 21.56
N PHE A 52 -12.86 -6.36 20.49
CA PHE A 52 -12.16 -5.08 20.55
C PHE A 52 -12.91 -4.02 19.73
N SER A 53 -12.64 -2.75 20.03
CA SER A 53 -13.17 -1.61 19.26
C SER A 53 -12.15 -1.04 18.26
N THR A 54 -10.87 -1.39 18.39
CA THR A 54 -9.80 -0.95 17.49
C THR A 54 -9.02 -2.12 16.90
N VAL A 55 -8.46 -1.90 15.70
CA VAL A 55 -7.62 -2.87 14.99
C VAL A 55 -6.32 -3.09 15.77
N LYS A 56 -5.73 -2.02 16.32
CA LYS A 56 -4.51 -2.11 17.13
C LYS A 56 -4.66 -3.05 18.33
N GLN A 57 -5.77 -2.96 19.07
CA GLN A 57 -6.02 -3.85 20.21
C GLN A 57 -6.10 -5.32 19.79
N ALA A 58 -6.73 -5.60 18.65
CA ALA A 58 -6.82 -6.96 18.12
C ALA A 58 -5.43 -7.52 17.75
N ILE A 59 -4.62 -6.72 17.06
CA ILE A 59 -3.23 -7.06 16.72
C ILE A 59 -2.38 -7.27 17.97
N ASP A 60 -2.51 -6.40 18.97
CA ASP A 60 -1.74 -6.50 20.22
C ASP A 60 -2.10 -7.72 21.07
N SER A 61 -3.28 -8.29 20.86
CA SER A 61 -3.70 -9.52 21.54
C SER A 61 -3.10 -10.81 20.95
N ILE A 62 -2.47 -10.74 19.75
CA ILE A 62 -1.83 -11.90 19.11
C ILE A 62 -0.41 -12.09 19.68
N PRO A 63 -0.01 -13.31 20.09
CA PRO A 63 1.34 -13.59 20.58
C PRO A 63 2.43 -13.30 19.52
N LEU A 64 3.64 -12.92 19.96
CA LEU A 64 4.75 -12.60 19.05
C LEU A 64 5.17 -13.78 18.17
N GLU A 65 5.30 -14.99 18.75
CA GLU A 65 5.71 -16.20 18.03
C GLU A 65 4.51 -16.99 17.50
N ASN A 66 3.49 -16.29 17.01
CA ASN A 66 2.27 -16.93 16.51
C ASN A 66 2.55 -17.72 15.22
N ASP A 67 2.36 -19.04 15.31
CA ASP A 67 2.52 -19.99 14.20
C ASP A 67 1.18 -20.51 13.67
N LYS A 68 0.06 -19.90 14.07
CA LYS A 68 -1.30 -20.32 13.71
C LYS A 68 -2.02 -19.20 12.97
N TRP A 69 -2.69 -19.49 11.86
CA TRP A 69 -3.49 -18.46 11.20
C TRP A 69 -4.59 -17.92 12.12
N VAL A 70 -4.56 -16.61 12.39
CA VAL A 70 -5.56 -15.89 13.18
C VAL A 70 -6.30 -14.92 12.27
N LYS A 71 -7.64 -15.00 12.29
CA LYS A 71 -8.48 -14.05 11.57
C LYS A 71 -8.87 -12.88 12.47
N ILE A 72 -8.63 -11.67 12.03
CA ILE A 72 -9.20 -10.44 12.60
C ILE A 72 -10.30 -9.97 11.64
N ALA A 73 -11.55 -10.16 12.05
CA ALA A 73 -12.73 -9.79 11.28
C ALA A 73 -13.21 -8.39 11.70
N LEU A 74 -13.12 -7.42 10.79
CA LEU A 74 -13.57 -6.04 10.99
C LEU A 74 -15.01 -5.89 10.53
N ARG A 75 -15.89 -5.43 11.42
CA ARG A 75 -17.23 -4.98 10.99
C ARG A 75 -17.14 -3.69 10.16
N PRO A 76 -18.13 -3.40 9.29
CA PRO A 76 -18.21 -2.14 8.57
C PRO A 76 -18.01 -0.94 9.49
N GLY A 77 -17.22 0.02 9.03
CA GLY A 77 -16.81 1.16 9.82
C GLY A 77 -15.56 1.83 9.27
N THR A 78 -15.28 3.01 9.81
CA THR A 78 -14.07 3.79 9.52
C THR A 78 -13.19 3.84 10.75
N TYR A 79 -12.14 3.03 10.73
CA TYR A 79 -11.15 2.93 11.79
C TYR A 79 -10.06 3.99 11.58
N THR A 80 -10.12 5.07 12.36
CA THR A 80 -9.12 6.15 12.29
C THR A 80 -7.99 5.86 13.29
N GLU A 81 -6.96 5.14 12.85
CA GLU A 81 -5.82 4.73 13.67
C GLU A 81 -4.58 4.42 12.82
N GLN A 82 -3.38 4.59 13.39
CA GLN A 82 -2.14 4.02 12.83
C GLN A 82 -1.90 2.63 13.42
N VAL A 83 -1.64 1.66 12.57
CA VAL A 83 -1.35 0.28 12.97
C VAL A 83 0.01 -0.13 12.45
N LYS A 84 0.82 -0.71 13.34
CA LYS A 84 2.14 -1.27 13.01
C LYS A 84 2.24 -2.70 13.49
N ILE A 85 2.57 -3.62 12.57
CA ILE A 85 2.77 -5.04 12.85
C ILE A 85 4.24 -5.36 12.61
N MET A 86 5.04 -5.47 13.69
CA MET A 86 6.47 -5.74 13.57
C MET A 86 6.78 -7.23 13.44
N GLU A 87 6.63 -7.99 14.53
CA GLU A 87 7.12 -9.38 14.60
C GLU A 87 6.02 -10.44 14.57
N LYS A 88 4.75 -10.03 14.68
CA LYS A 88 3.61 -10.95 14.71
C LYS A 88 3.28 -11.42 13.30
N GLN A 89 3.06 -12.72 13.09
CA GLN A 89 2.79 -13.27 11.75
C GLN A 89 1.60 -14.24 11.74
N CYS A 90 1.25 -14.77 10.56
CA CYS A 90 0.09 -15.64 10.33
C CYS A 90 -1.24 -14.94 10.66
N ILE A 91 -1.43 -13.75 10.10
CA ILE A 91 -2.58 -12.89 10.38
C ILE A 91 -3.40 -12.70 9.11
N VAL A 92 -4.70 -12.95 9.20
CA VAL A 92 -5.70 -12.55 8.19
C VAL A 92 -6.47 -11.36 8.73
N LEU A 93 -6.38 -10.21 8.07
CA LEU A 93 -7.21 -9.05 8.35
C LEU A 93 -8.33 -8.98 7.31
N GLU A 94 -9.57 -9.21 7.72
CA GLU A 94 -10.71 -9.29 6.80
C GLU A 94 -11.80 -8.29 7.16
N GLY A 95 -12.14 -7.43 6.20
CA GLY A 95 -13.30 -6.55 6.23
C GLY A 95 -14.46 -7.16 5.46
N GLN A 96 -15.66 -6.61 5.66
CA GLN A 96 -16.85 -7.07 4.94
C GLN A 96 -16.76 -6.74 3.44
N ASP A 97 -16.36 -5.51 3.12
CA ASP A 97 -16.10 -5.05 1.76
C ASP A 97 -15.25 -3.77 1.80
N ARG A 98 -14.38 -3.58 0.80
CA ARG A 98 -13.49 -2.42 0.73
C ARG A 98 -14.22 -1.08 0.71
N SER A 99 -15.48 -1.03 0.25
CA SER A 99 -16.30 0.19 0.25
C SER A 99 -16.92 0.52 1.61
N THR A 100 -16.93 -0.44 2.55
CA THR A 100 -17.60 -0.29 3.85
C THR A 100 -16.68 -0.46 5.06
N THR A 101 -15.50 -1.06 4.87
CA THR A 101 -14.48 -1.22 5.90
C THR A 101 -13.21 -0.45 5.51
N ILE A 102 -12.96 0.67 6.20
CA ILE A 102 -11.88 1.60 5.89
C ILE A 102 -10.99 1.77 7.11
N ILE A 103 -9.68 1.67 6.92
CA ILE A 103 -8.66 2.07 7.91
C ILE A 103 -7.95 3.30 7.35
N GLN A 104 -7.92 4.38 8.13
CA GLN A 104 -7.37 5.65 7.66
C GLN A 104 -6.57 6.37 8.75
N PHE A 105 -5.62 7.20 8.34
CA PHE A 105 -4.95 8.11 9.25
C PHE A 105 -4.48 9.39 8.57
N ASP A 106 -4.41 10.48 9.32
CA ASP A 106 -4.00 11.82 8.85
C ASP A 106 -2.55 12.10 9.25
N ALA A 107 -1.61 11.70 8.39
CA ALA A 107 -0.19 11.96 8.57
C ALA A 107 0.50 12.14 7.20
N HIS A 108 1.51 13.01 7.16
CA HIS A 108 2.18 13.40 5.91
C HIS A 108 3.59 13.95 6.15
N SER A 109 4.27 14.31 5.05
CA SER A 109 5.61 14.92 4.96
C SER A 109 6.77 13.99 5.29
N ASP A 110 6.68 13.26 6.39
CA ASP A 110 7.67 12.24 6.78
C ASP A 110 7.17 10.87 6.28
N THR A 111 7.83 10.33 5.26
CA THR A 111 7.42 9.07 4.61
C THR A 111 7.34 7.90 5.59
N GLU A 112 8.22 7.83 6.60
CA GLU A 112 8.21 6.74 7.58
C GLU A 112 7.15 6.94 8.67
N LYS A 113 6.91 8.19 9.09
CA LYS A 113 5.90 8.49 10.13
C LYS A 113 4.49 8.63 9.58
N SER A 114 4.33 8.79 8.27
CA SER A 114 3.03 8.98 7.62
C SER A 114 2.28 7.70 7.29
N VAL A 115 2.89 6.53 7.52
CA VAL A 115 2.27 5.24 7.21
C VAL A 115 1.00 5.02 8.04
N THR A 116 -0.13 4.82 7.38
CA THR A 116 -1.41 4.47 8.05
C THR A 116 -1.40 3.04 8.56
N PHE A 117 -1.00 2.08 7.70
CA PHE A 117 -0.92 0.67 8.07
C PHE A 117 0.42 0.07 7.64
N ASP A 118 1.20 -0.38 8.62
CA ASP A 118 2.63 -0.65 8.47
C ASP A 118 2.96 -2.11 8.82
N VAL A 119 3.24 -2.95 7.82
CA VAL A 119 3.35 -4.41 7.99
C VAL A 119 4.76 -4.91 7.67
N PHE A 120 5.55 -5.11 8.74
CA PHE A 120 6.84 -5.82 8.69
C PHE A 120 6.71 -7.33 8.81
N ALA A 121 5.56 -7.79 9.31
CA ALA A 121 5.24 -9.19 9.49
C ALA A 121 5.37 -10.02 8.21
N HIS A 122 5.95 -11.22 8.33
CA HIS A 122 5.78 -12.27 7.32
C HIS A 122 4.36 -12.85 7.37
N ASN A 123 3.91 -13.48 6.29
CA ASN A 123 2.65 -14.24 6.25
C ASN A 123 1.44 -13.41 6.72
N PHE A 124 1.17 -12.32 6.02
CA PHE A 124 0.03 -11.43 6.28
C PHE A 124 -0.95 -11.48 5.10
N VAL A 125 -2.24 -11.59 5.40
CA VAL A 125 -3.29 -11.55 4.38
C VAL A 125 -4.26 -10.43 4.73
N ALA A 126 -4.62 -9.59 3.76
CA ALA A 126 -5.75 -8.67 3.90
C ALA A 126 -6.81 -8.92 2.83
N ARG A 127 -8.09 -8.80 3.23
CA ARG A 127 -9.25 -9.05 2.37
C ARG A 127 -10.31 -7.98 2.57
N GLY A 128 -10.80 -7.37 1.49
CA GLY A 128 -12.01 -6.53 1.54
C GLY A 128 -11.90 -5.29 2.45
N ILE A 129 -10.73 -4.64 2.48
CA ILE A 129 -10.45 -3.45 3.31
C ILE A 129 -9.82 -2.38 2.45
N THR A 130 -10.17 -1.11 2.69
CA THR A 130 -9.45 0.04 2.14
C THR A 130 -8.52 0.64 3.18
N PHE A 131 -7.26 0.81 2.81
CA PHE A 131 -6.26 1.58 3.56
C PHE A 131 -6.10 2.95 2.92
N LYS A 132 -6.21 4.01 3.71
CA LYS A 132 -6.26 5.38 3.19
C LYS A 132 -5.30 6.32 3.93
N ALA A 133 -4.41 6.94 3.18
CA ALA A 133 -3.65 8.09 3.65
C ALA A 133 -4.48 9.36 3.50
N CYS A 134 -4.77 10.00 4.62
CA CYS A 134 -5.45 11.29 4.67
C CYS A 134 -4.41 12.42 4.69
N LEU A 135 -4.70 13.51 3.98
CA LEU A 135 -4.12 14.82 4.29
C LEU A 135 -5.29 15.77 4.58
N PHE A 136 -5.58 15.97 5.86
CA PHE A 136 -6.72 16.66 6.46
C PHE A 136 -8.04 15.86 6.52
N MET A 137 -8.54 15.68 7.75
CA MET A 137 -9.91 15.26 8.02
C MET A 137 -10.81 16.47 8.26
N TYR A 138 -11.73 16.76 7.34
CA TYR A 138 -12.84 17.69 7.60
C TYR A 138 -14.12 16.90 7.91
N CYS A 139 -14.89 17.34 8.91
CA CYS A 139 -16.28 16.93 9.03
C CYS A 139 -17.06 17.62 7.92
N VAL A 140 -17.53 16.87 6.93
CA VAL A 140 -18.54 17.38 6.01
C VAL A 140 -19.87 17.27 6.75
N PHE A 141 -20.45 18.42 7.12
CA PHE A 141 -21.82 18.48 7.61
C PHE A 141 -22.75 18.22 6.41
N GLU A 142 -23.10 16.97 6.15
CA GLU A 142 -24.31 16.69 5.37
C GLU A 142 -25.52 17.03 6.26
N LEU A 143 -25.89 18.32 6.28
CA LEU A 143 -27.19 18.74 6.79
C LEU A 143 -28.25 18.24 5.81
N ILE A 144 -28.70 17.00 6.01
CA ILE A 144 -29.93 16.50 5.40
C ILE A 144 -31.04 17.45 5.87
N SER A 145 -31.55 18.28 4.95
CA SER A 145 -32.73 19.14 5.07
C SER A 145 -32.67 20.34 6.04
N ALA A 146 -31.83 21.34 5.77
CA ALA A 146 -32.02 22.70 6.30
C ALA A 146 -32.38 23.69 5.16
N PRO A 147 -33.32 24.63 5.38
CA PRO A 147 -33.70 25.61 4.36
C PRO A 147 -32.53 26.53 3.98
N PRO A 148 -32.50 27.09 2.75
CA PRO A 148 -31.37 27.86 2.24
C PRO A 148 -31.01 29.13 3.04
N SER A 149 -31.83 29.57 3.98
CA SER A 149 -31.59 30.74 4.81
C SER A 149 -30.60 30.51 5.97
N LEU A 150 -30.15 29.28 6.20
CA LEU A 150 -29.24 28.91 7.31
C LEU A 150 -27.82 28.54 6.86
N PHE A 151 -27.46 28.78 5.59
CA PHE A 151 -26.09 28.62 5.09
C PHE A 151 -25.15 29.68 5.66
N LEU A 152 -24.79 29.57 6.95
CA LEU A 152 -23.56 30.15 7.46
C LEU A 152 -22.40 29.28 6.98
N PHE A 153 -21.82 29.62 5.83
CA PHE A 153 -20.47 29.19 5.50
C PHE A 153 -19.50 29.87 6.48
N SER A 154 -19.39 29.37 7.70
CA SER A 154 -18.17 29.62 8.47
C SER A 154 -17.10 28.74 7.84
N LYS A 155 -16.37 29.32 6.88
CA LYS A 155 -15.09 28.79 6.40
C LYS A 155 -14.12 28.91 7.58
N PHE A 156 -14.18 27.96 8.51
CA PHE A 156 -13.27 27.92 9.66
C PHE A 156 -11.85 27.72 9.13
N HIS A 157 -11.11 28.82 9.01
CA HIS A 157 -9.67 28.80 8.84
C HIS A 157 -9.05 28.70 10.23
N GLY A 158 -9.10 27.50 10.81
CA GLY A 158 -8.52 27.21 12.11
C GLY A 158 -8.55 25.73 12.43
N THR A 159 -7.43 25.20 12.91
CA THR A 159 -7.34 23.87 13.52
C THR A 159 -8.18 23.83 14.80
N LEU A 160 -9.24 23.04 14.82
CA LEU A 160 -9.94 22.70 16.06
C LEU A 160 -9.68 21.22 16.38
N SER A 161 -9.05 20.97 17.53
CA SER A 161 -9.03 19.65 18.13
C SER A 161 -10.46 19.24 18.53
N HIS A 162 -10.69 17.94 18.74
CA HIS A 162 -11.99 17.40 19.16
C HIS A 162 -12.58 18.14 20.37
N ASP A 163 -11.72 18.58 21.31
CA ASP A 163 -12.11 19.32 22.52
C ASP A 163 -12.52 20.78 22.26
N GLY A 164 -12.01 21.41 21.20
CA GLY A 164 -12.33 22.80 20.87
C GLY A 164 -13.76 22.98 20.35
N LEU A 165 -14.29 21.98 19.64
CA LEU A 165 -15.65 22.00 19.10
C LEU A 165 -16.72 21.86 20.20
N TYR A 166 -16.41 21.12 21.28
CA TYR A 166 -17.33 20.86 22.39
C TYR A 166 -17.65 22.10 23.24
N ARG A 167 -16.80 23.14 23.21
CA ARG A 167 -16.91 24.31 24.09
C ARG A 167 -17.80 25.43 23.54
N GLU A 168 -18.09 25.43 22.24
CA GLU A 168 -18.83 26.52 21.56
C GLU A 168 -20.25 26.14 21.10
N MET A 169 -20.70 24.90 21.32
CA MET A 169 -21.95 24.40 20.75
C MET A 169 -23.01 24.12 21.83
N SER A 170 -24.26 24.55 21.60
CA SER A 170 -25.35 24.30 22.56
C SER A 170 -25.68 22.81 22.68
N HIS A 171 -26.13 22.37 23.85
CA HIS A 171 -26.48 20.98 24.16
C HIS A 171 -27.45 20.32 23.16
N THR A 172 -28.25 21.11 22.44
CA THR A 172 -29.21 20.65 21.43
C THR A 172 -28.56 20.29 20.08
N LEU A 173 -27.39 20.88 19.76
CA LEU A 173 -26.62 20.52 18.55
C LEU A 173 -25.82 19.22 18.76
N ILE A 174 -25.35 18.98 19.99
CA ILE A 174 -24.55 17.80 20.36
C ILE A 174 -25.32 16.49 20.12
N SER A 175 -26.61 16.44 20.40
CA SER A 175 -27.43 15.23 20.17
C SER A 175 -27.73 14.96 18.69
N ARG A 176 -27.68 15.97 17.82
CA ARG A 176 -27.90 15.84 16.37
C ARG A 176 -26.62 15.54 15.58
N LEU A 177 -25.44 15.67 16.20
CA LEU A 177 -24.12 15.41 15.59
C LEU A 177 -23.62 13.97 15.76
N LEU A 178 -24.37 13.11 16.46
CA LEU A 178 -24.02 11.69 16.67
C LEU A 178 -23.94 10.84 15.38
N ASN A 179 -24.29 11.40 14.21
CA ASN A 179 -24.20 10.76 12.89
C ASN A 179 -23.28 11.50 11.90
N LEU A 180 -22.23 12.18 12.38
CA LEU A 180 -21.21 12.78 11.51
C LEU A 180 -20.38 11.70 10.81
N LYS A 181 -20.57 11.51 9.50
CA LYS A 181 -19.61 10.80 8.64
C LYS A 181 -18.54 11.77 8.18
N GLY A 182 -17.43 11.84 8.92
CA GLY A 182 -16.25 12.58 8.46
C GLY A 182 -15.73 11.97 7.16
N LYS A 183 -15.66 12.76 6.08
CA LYS A 183 -15.03 12.33 4.82
C LYS A 183 -13.57 12.74 4.87
N CYS A 184 -12.68 11.76 4.96
CA CYS A 184 -11.26 12.03 4.76
C CYS A 184 -11.01 12.35 3.27
N VAL A 185 -10.41 13.51 3.00
CA VAL A 185 -10.05 13.97 1.66
C VAL A 185 -8.64 14.51 1.70
N ASN A 186 -7.81 14.16 0.73
CA ASN A 186 -6.47 14.70 0.59
C ASN A 186 -6.51 16.16 0.09
N THR A 187 -6.86 17.10 0.95
CA THR A 187 -7.03 18.52 0.55
C THR A 187 -5.71 19.26 0.35
N TYR A 188 -4.61 18.71 0.87
CA TYR A 188 -3.29 19.31 0.72
C TYR A 188 -2.75 19.17 -0.71
N ASN A 189 -3.13 18.08 -1.39
CA ASN A 189 -2.74 17.81 -2.78
C ASN A 189 -3.86 18.16 -3.78
N LEU A 190 -4.91 18.90 -3.37
CA LEU A 190 -5.92 19.38 -4.31
C LEU A 190 -5.35 20.51 -5.20
N PRO A 191 -5.66 20.50 -6.50
CA PRO A 191 -5.36 21.60 -7.39
C PRO A 191 -6.37 22.73 -7.16
N ASP A 192 -6.24 23.49 -6.07
CA ASP A 192 -6.95 24.76 -5.93
C ASP A 192 -6.01 25.93 -5.63
N ASP A 193 -6.21 26.94 -6.46
CA ASP A 193 -5.39 28.07 -6.84
C ASP A 193 -5.30 29.11 -5.70
N ALA A 194 -4.12 29.29 -5.07
CA ALA A 194 -3.75 30.52 -4.34
C ALA A 194 -2.39 30.44 -3.61
N THR A 195 -1.83 29.25 -3.35
CA THR A 195 -0.52 29.14 -2.68
C THR A 195 0.25 27.94 -3.19
N SER A 196 1.54 28.13 -3.45
CA SER A 196 2.51 27.10 -3.86
C SER A 196 2.71 26.03 -2.77
N LYS A 197 1.66 25.26 -2.44
CA LYS A 197 1.75 24.17 -1.48
C LYS A 197 2.58 23.06 -2.11
N LYS A 198 3.71 22.76 -1.48
CA LYS A 198 4.63 21.70 -1.89
C LYS A 198 3.94 20.36 -1.61
N ILE A 199 3.60 19.59 -2.64
CA ILE A 199 3.07 18.23 -2.51
C ILE A 199 3.91 17.44 -1.50
N ALA A 200 3.24 16.76 -0.57
CA ALA A 200 3.89 15.99 0.50
C ALA A 200 3.51 14.51 0.41
N PRO A 201 4.45 13.59 0.66
CA PRO A 201 4.18 12.16 0.70
C PRO A 201 3.28 11.81 1.88
N ALA A 202 2.39 10.83 1.67
CA ALA A 202 1.58 10.24 2.71
C ALA A 202 1.24 8.78 2.34
N VAL A 203 1.75 7.86 3.15
CA VAL A 203 1.72 6.43 2.84
C VAL A 203 0.46 5.78 3.43
N ALA A 204 -0.38 5.20 2.57
CA ALA A 204 -1.58 4.49 3.00
C ALA A 204 -1.22 3.11 3.57
N PHE A 205 -0.25 2.43 2.95
CA PHE A 205 0.15 1.10 3.34
C PHE A 205 1.63 0.86 3.06
N ARG A 206 2.33 0.19 3.99
CA ARG A 206 3.67 -0.35 3.77
C ARG A 206 3.69 -1.88 3.91
N SER A 207 4.19 -2.54 2.88
CA SER A 207 4.43 -3.99 2.82
C SER A 207 5.94 -4.26 2.87
N TYR A 208 6.45 -4.89 3.93
CA TYR A 208 7.88 -5.17 4.09
C TYR A 208 8.22 -6.64 4.33
N GLY A 209 7.33 -7.40 4.98
CA GLY A 209 7.57 -8.81 5.25
C GLY A 209 7.33 -9.70 4.03
N ASP A 210 7.99 -10.85 3.96
CA ASP A 210 7.77 -11.85 2.93
C ASP A 210 6.38 -12.53 3.00
N LYS A 211 5.83 -12.95 1.85
CA LYS A 211 4.56 -13.68 1.72
C LYS A 211 3.34 -12.90 2.21
N GLN A 212 3.16 -11.68 1.72
CA GLN A 212 1.95 -10.89 1.98
C GLN A 212 0.99 -10.92 0.80
N ALA A 213 -0.30 -11.12 1.06
CA ALA A 213 -1.32 -11.18 0.02
C ALA A 213 -2.52 -10.29 0.31
N PHE A 214 -3.04 -9.66 -0.73
CA PHE A 214 -4.09 -8.66 -0.66
C PHE A 214 -5.17 -9.02 -1.68
N PHE A 215 -6.41 -9.23 -1.22
CA PHE A 215 -7.52 -9.62 -2.08
C PHE A 215 -8.65 -8.60 -1.95
N ASN A 216 -9.06 -8.00 -3.07
CA ASN A 216 -10.14 -7.01 -3.07
C ASN A 216 -9.88 -5.85 -2.07
N CYS A 217 -8.62 -5.45 -1.90
CA CYS A 217 -8.25 -4.32 -1.04
C CYS A 217 -8.22 -2.99 -1.81
N GLY A 218 -8.43 -1.88 -1.11
CA GLY A 218 -8.22 -0.52 -1.59
C GLY A 218 -6.96 0.10 -0.98
N PHE A 219 -6.20 0.84 -1.78
CA PHE A 219 -5.05 1.64 -1.33
C PHE A 219 -5.20 3.05 -1.89
N GLU A 220 -5.55 3.99 -1.03
CA GLU A 220 -5.97 5.35 -1.42
C GLU A 220 -5.00 6.41 -0.88
N GLY A 221 -4.48 7.25 -1.78
CA GLY A 221 -3.51 8.29 -1.46
C GLY A 221 -3.22 9.20 -2.65
N TYR A 222 -2.05 9.83 -2.67
CA TYR A 222 -1.64 10.71 -3.77
C TYR A 222 -0.16 10.57 -4.12
N GLN A 223 0.73 11.02 -3.24
CA GLN A 223 2.15 10.74 -3.35
C GLN A 223 2.53 9.63 -2.37
N ASP A 224 3.27 8.63 -2.85
CA ASP A 224 3.80 7.51 -2.07
C ASP A 224 2.72 6.59 -1.44
N THR A 225 1.53 6.45 -2.09
CA THR A 225 0.36 5.72 -1.55
C THR A 225 0.68 4.31 -1.03
N LEU A 226 1.27 3.45 -1.87
CA LEU A 226 1.61 2.07 -1.54
C LEU A 226 3.12 1.89 -1.55
N TRP A 227 3.69 1.74 -0.36
CA TRP A 227 5.10 1.43 -0.17
C TRP A 227 5.30 -0.09 -0.14
N ASP A 228 5.50 -0.67 -1.31
CA ASP A 228 5.80 -2.08 -1.53
C ASP A 228 7.32 -2.35 -1.35
N CYS A 229 7.74 -2.38 -0.09
CA CYS A 229 9.12 -2.18 0.33
C CYS A 229 10.06 -3.34 0.03
N LEU A 230 9.78 -4.54 0.55
CA LEU A 230 10.64 -5.73 0.42
C LEU A 230 9.79 -6.99 0.59
N GLY A 231 10.25 -8.14 0.07
CA GLY A 231 9.54 -9.42 0.18
C GLY A 231 8.71 -9.76 -1.04
N ARG A 232 8.07 -10.93 -1.01
CA ARG A 232 7.18 -11.41 -2.08
C ARG A 232 5.74 -11.08 -1.76
N HIS A 233 5.08 -10.33 -2.66
CA HIS A 233 3.71 -9.90 -2.44
C HIS A 233 2.77 -10.22 -3.60
N TYR A 234 1.52 -10.50 -3.28
CA TYR A 234 0.48 -10.81 -4.25
C TYR A 234 -0.75 -9.92 -4.03
N TYR A 235 -1.05 -9.05 -5.00
CA TYR A 235 -2.23 -8.18 -4.98
C TYR A 235 -3.22 -8.67 -6.04
N ASP A 236 -4.42 -9.13 -5.66
CA ASP A 236 -5.44 -9.62 -6.59
C ASP A 236 -6.73 -8.81 -6.48
N SER A 237 -7.18 -8.29 -7.61
CA SER A 237 -8.43 -7.54 -7.74
C SER A 237 -8.47 -6.30 -6.82
N CYS A 238 -7.31 -5.72 -6.53
CA CYS A 238 -7.17 -4.52 -5.70
C CYS A 238 -7.45 -3.23 -6.48
N TYR A 239 -7.85 -2.18 -5.76
CA TYR A 239 -7.91 -0.82 -6.23
C TYR A 239 -6.73 -0.03 -5.65
N ILE A 240 -5.97 0.66 -6.48
CA ILE A 240 -4.81 1.48 -6.05
C ILE A 240 -4.90 2.83 -6.74
N GLU A 241 -4.80 3.92 -5.99
CA GLU A 241 -4.86 5.28 -6.56
C GLU A 241 -3.76 6.22 -6.07
N GLY A 242 -3.38 7.15 -6.94
CA GLY A 242 -2.46 8.23 -6.64
C GLY A 242 -1.96 8.95 -7.90
N ALA A 243 -0.93 9.76 -7.72
CA ALA A 243 -0.35 10.62 -8.76
C ALA A 243 1.17 10.45 -8.88
N ILE A 244 1.93 10.57 -7.78
CA ILE A 244 3.39 10.60 -7.81
C ILE A 244 3.94 9.39 -7.07
N ASP A 245 4.68 8.54 -7.77
CA ASP A 245 5.35 7.35 -7.22
C ASP A 245 4.42 6.49 -6.35
N PHE A 246 3.14 6.42 -6.71
CA PHE A 246 2.13 5.94 -5.76
C PHE A 246 2.17 4.42 -5.56
N ILE A 247 2.96 3.69 -6.35
CA ILE A 247 3.38 2.31 -6.09
C ILE A 247 4.91 2.26 -6.14
N TRP A 248 5.58 2.12 -4.99
CA TRP A 248 7.03 2.28 -4.93
C TRP A 248 7.69 1.35 -3.93
N GLY A 249 9.00 1.12 -4.10
CA GLY A 249 9.79 0.27 -3.22
C GLY A 249 10.56 -0.83 -3.97
N LYS A 250 10.94 -1.89 -3.26
CA LYS A 250 11.85 -2.94 -3.74
C LYS A 250 11.25 -4.35 -3.64
N GLY A 251 9.95 -4.49 -3.40
CA GLY A 251 9.26 -5.77 -3.37
C GLY A 251 9.40 -6.55 -4.69
N ALA A 252 9.20 -7.87 -4.59
CA ALA A 252 8.95 -8.75 -5.73
C ALA A 252 7.46 -9.05 -5.77
N SER A 253 6.73 -8.35 -6.64
CA SER A 253 5.27 -8.23 -6.49
C SER A 253 4.53 -8.45 -7.79
N ILE A 254 3.45 -9.21 -7.70
CA ILE A 254 2.47 -9.37 -8.77
C ILE A 254 1.21 -8.60 -8.38
N PHE A 255 0.82 -7.68 -9.25
CA PHE A 255 -0.49 -7.01 -9.25
C PHE A 255 -1.34 -7.68 -10.33
N GLN A 256 -2.32 -8.46 -9.91
CA GLN A 256 -3.16 -9.28 -10.77
C GLN A 256 -4.58 -8.71 -10.81
N LYS A 257 -5.06 -8.35 -12.01
CA LYS A 257 -6.43 -7.81 -12.20
C LYS A 257 -6.74 -6.56 -11.35
N CYS A 258 -5.72 -5.80 -11.00
CA CYS A 258 -5.91 -4.58 -10.21
C CYS A 258 -6.42 -3.44 -11.09
N SER A 259 -7.20 -2.56 -10.48
CA SER A 259 -7.56 -1.26 -11.04
C SER A 259 -6.61 -0.20 -10.50
N ILE A 260 -5.89 0.47 -11.39
CA ILE A 260 -4.90 1.49 -11.09
C ILE A 260 -5.47 2.84 -11.54
N ASN A 261 -5.77 3.71 -10.58
CA ASN A 261 -6.42 4.99 -10.83
C ASN A 261 -5.42 6.17 -10.69
N VAL A 262 -5.11 6.82 -11.81
CA VAL A 262 -4.23 7.99 -11.90
C VAL A 262 -5.04 9.25 -11.58
N THR A 263 -4.88 9.77 -10.36
CA THR A 263 -5.65 10.91 -9.85
C THR A 263 -5.01 12.26 -10.14
N GLY A 264 -3.75 12.29 -10.55
CA GLY A 264 -3.02 13.51 -10.89
C GLY A 264 -1.78 13.21 -11.73
N ASP A 265 -1.06 14.25 -12.11
CA ASP A 265 0.13 14.12 -12.94
C ASP A 265 1.32 13.51 -12.17
N GLY A 266 1.99 12.52 -12.77
CA GLY A 266 3.19 11.94 -12.15
C GLY A 266 3.61 10.58 -12.72
N TYR A 267 3.81 9.61 -11.83
CA TYR A 267 4.39 8.30 -12.13
C TYR A 267 3.62 7.23 -11.36
N ILE A 268 3.20 6.18 -12.07
CA ILE A 268 2.51 5.06 -11.43
C ILE A 268 3.48 4.29 -10.52
N THR A 269 4.69 4.06 -11.00
CA THR A 269 5.69 3.26 -10.27
C THR A 269 7.00 3.99 -10.03
N ALA A 270 7.63 3.74 -8.88
CA ALA A 270 9.02 4.06 -8.61
C ALA A 270 9.73 2.84 -8.00
N GLN A 271 10.21 1.96 -8.87
CA GLN A 271 10.76 0.66 -8.47
C GLN A 271 12.26 0.78 -8.19
N GLY A 272 12.71 0.19 -7.08
CA GLY A 272 14.02 0.41 -6.49
C GLY A 272 14.94 -0.81 -6.43
N LYS A 273 14.83 -1.77 -7.35
CA LYS A 273 15.77 -2.89 -7.43
C LYS A 273 17.20 -2.35 -7.64
N SER A 274 18.13 -2.75 -6.76
CA SER A 274 19.48 -2.15 -6.70
C SER A 274 20.57 -2.98 -7.35
N THR A 275 20.37 -4.29 -7.50
CA THR A 275 21.35 -5.22 -8.10
C THR A 275 20.64 -6.20 -9.03
N SER A 276 21.36 -6.79 -10.00
CA SER A 276 20.77 -7.69 -11.00
C SER A 276 20.22 -9.00 -10.41
N ASP A 277 20.86 -9.53 -9.36
CA ASP A 277 20.56 -10.79 -8.69
C ASP A 277 19.45 -10.70 -7.63
N GLN A 278 19.06 -9.49 -7.24
CA GLN A 278 17.98 -9.27 -6.27
C GLN A 278 16.63 -9.79 -6.82
N LEU A 279 15.94 -10.65 -6.05
CA LEU A 279 14.53 -10.97 -6.28
C LEU A 279 13.70 -9.74 -5.94
N SER A 280 13.40 -8.93 -6.96
CA SER A 280 12.72 -7.65 -6.86
C SER A 280 12.16 -7.28 -8.23
N GLY A 281 11.03 -6.58 -8.24
CA GLY A 281 10.38 -6.10 -9.46
C GLY A 281 8.87 -6.06 -9.29
N PHE A 282 8.22 -5.17 -10.03
CA PHE A 282 6.77 -5.06 -10.06
C PHE A 282 6.23 -5.60 -11.38
N VAL A 283 5.24 -6.47 -11.28
CA VAL A 283 4.61 -7.09 -12.44
C VAL A 283 3.11 -6.83 -12.38
N PHE A 284 2.59 -6.10 -13.35
CA PHE A 284 1.17 -5.81 -13.49
C PHE A 284 0.60 -6.69 -14.58
N ASN A 285 -0.30 -7.60 -14.21
CA ASN A 285 -0.89 -8.55 -15.15
C ASN A 285 -2.41 -8.42 -15.17
N ARG A 286 -2.97 -8.18 -16.36
CA ARG A 286 -4.41 -7.98 -16.56
C ARG A 286 -4.98 -6.81 -15.76
N CYS A 287 -4.16 -5.80 -15.50
CA CYS A 287 -4.60 -4.60 -14.79
C CYS A 287 -5.31 -3.63 -15.74
N ILE A 288 -6.11 -2.74 -15.17
CA ILE A 288 -6.71 -1.62 -15.88
C ILE A 288 -6.08 -0.35 -15.31
N VAL A 289 -5.45 0.45 -16.16
CA VAL A 289 -4.93 1.77 -15.82
C VAL A 289 -5.84 2.82 -16.42
N SER A 290 -6.42 3.66 -15.57
CA SER A 290 -7.35 4.73 -15.95
C SER A 290 -7.21 5.89 -15.00
N GLY A 291 -8.01 6.95 -15.15
CA GLY A 291 -8.04 8.06 -14.21
C GLY A 291 -8.34 9.37 -14.90
N GLN A 292 -7.99 10.47 -14.25
CA GLN A 292 -8.19 11.84 -14.75
C GLN A 292 -6.87 12.63 -14.86
N GLY A 293 -5.77 12.11 -14.30
CA GLY A 293 -4.43 12.69 -14.44
C GLY A 293 -3.66 12.17 -15.64
N GLN A 294 -2.41 12.65 -15.81
CA GLN A 294 -1.49 12.17 -16.83
C GLN A 294 -0.18 11.65 -16.21
N ALA A 295 0.13 10.37 -16.40
CA ALA A 295 1.28 9.73 -15.76
C ALA A 295 2.17 8.96 -16.73
N LEU A 296 3.43 8.79 -16.34
CA LEU A 296 4.30 7.75 -16.88
C LEU A 296 4.02 6.43 -16.15
N LEU A 297 4.23 5.30 -16.82
CA LEU A 297 4.11 3.95 -16.25
C LEU A 297 5.09 3.75 -15.07
N GLY A 298 6.24 4.42 -15.12
CA GLY A 298 7.15 4.42 -13.99
C GLY A 298 8.42 5.23 -14.19
N ARG A 299 9.17 5.36 -13.09
CA ARG A 299 10.53 5.85 -13.09
C ARG A 299 11.48 4.95 -12.30
N ALA A 300 12.75 4.93 -12.71
CA ALA A 300 13.79 4.13 -12.06
C ALA A 300 14.24 4.79 -10.75
N TYR A 301 13.76 4.27 -9.61
CA TYR A 301 14.23 4.75 -8.31
C TYR A 301 15.67 4.32 -8.05
N ASP A 302 16.06 3.13 -8.50
CA ASP A 302 17.39 2.55 -8.34
C ASP A 302 17.90 1.88 -9.62
N ALA A 303 19.19 1.56 -9.67
CA ALA A 303 19.95 1.22 -10.88
C ALA A 303 19.39 0.04 -11.71
N PHE A 304 18.77 -0.95 -11.07
CA PHE A 304 18.26 -2.15 -11.72
C PHE A 304 16.73 -2.21 -11.71
N ALA A 305 16.07 -1.05 -11.61
CA ALA A 305 14.62 -0.92 -11.52
C ALA A 305 13.90 -1.83 -12.54
N SER A 306 12.94 -2.63 -12.07
CA SER A 306 12.25 -3.62 -12.90
C SER A 306 10.74 -3.51 -12.77
N VAL A 307 10.06 -3.10 -13.85
CA VAL A 307 8.61 -2.96 -13.93
C VAL A 307 8.12 -3.53 -15.27
N ILE A 308 7.16 -4.45 -15.20
CA ILE A 308 6.57 -5.09 -16.37
C ILE A 308 5.06 -4.93 -16.31
N PHE A 309 4.46 -4.31 -17.32
CA PHE A 309 3.02 -4.39 -17.56
C PHE A 309 2.74 -5.44 -18.64
N MET A 310 1.82 -6.36 -18.38
CA MET A 310 1.41 -7.36 -19.36
C MET A 310 -0.09 -7.60 -19.37
N ASN A 311 -0.62 -7.89 -20.55
CA ASN A 311 -2.04 -8.18 -20.79
C ASN A 311 -2.98 -7.13 -20.20
N SER A 312 -2.53 -5.89 -20.06
CA SER A 312 -3.20 -4.83 -19.31
C SER A 312 -3.84 -3.82 -20.25
N TYR A 313 -4.84 -3.10 -19.77
CA TYR A 313 -5.51 -2.05 -20.52
C TYR A 313 -5.05 -0.68 -20.02
N PHE A 314 -4.63 0.21 -20.91
CA PHE A 314 -4.26 1.59 -20.63
C PHE A 314 -5.27 2.55 -21.24
N GLY A 315 -5.95 3.32 -20.38
CA GLY A 315 -6.66 4.52 -20.79
C GLY A 315 -5.71 5.59 -21.35
N ASP A 316 -6.26 6.73 -21.72
CA ASP A 316 -5.55 7.88 -22.30
C ASP A 316 -4.75 8.70 -21.26
N VAL A 317 -4.57 8.14 -20.07
CA VAL A 317 -3.80 8.72 -18.95
C VAL A 317 -2.30 8.48 -19.04
N ILE A 318 -1.83 7.63 -19.97
CA ILE A 318 -0.41 7.29 -20.11
C ILE A 318 0.27 8.22 -21.11
N LYS A 319 1.30 8.93 -20.63
CA LYS A 319 2.12 9.81 -21.48
C LYS A 319 2.91 8.99 -22.52
N PRO A 320 3.08 9.48 -23.76
CA PRO A 320 3.66 8.69 -24.86
C PRO A 320 5.06 8.14 -24.60
N GLU A 321 5.89 8.85 -23.84
CA GLU A 321 7.25 8.44 -23.45
C GLU A 321 7.23 7.17 -22.60
N GLY A 322 6.17 6.97 -21.82
CA GLY A 322 5.90 5.82 -20.95
C GLY A 322 6.78 5.69 -19.71
N TRP A 323 8.07 6.03 -19.79
CA TRP A 323 9.03 5.73 -18.73
C TRP A 323 10.08 6.82 -18.53
N ASP A 324 10.62 6.91 -17.30
CA ASP A 324 11.70 7.84 -16.95
C ASP A 324 12.86 7.12 -16.22
N LEU A 325 14.10 7.47 -16.54
CA LEU A 325 15.28 6.97 -15.80
C LEU A 325 15.50 7.72 -14.48
N TRP A 326 14.81 8.85 -14.29
CA TRP A 326 15.01 9.76 -13.17
C TRP A 326 16.50 10.15 -13.03
N LYS A 327 17.18 9.62 -12.01
CA LYS A 327 18.61 9.86 -11.75
C LYS A 327 19.52 8.74 -12.25
N GLN A 328 18.95 7.64 -12.77
CA GLN A 328 19.66 6.42 -13.15
C GLN A 328 20.08 6.40 -14.62
N THR A 329 20.48 7.56 -15.17
CA THR A 329 20.79 7.71 -16.61
C THR A 329 21.96 6.83 -17.06
N GLY A 330 22.91 6.50 -16.17
CA GLY A 330 24.03 5.59 -16.42
C GLY A 330 23.71 4.10 -16.40
N TYR A 331 22.50 3.72 -15.96
CA TYR A 331 22.04 2.33 -15.81
C TYR A 331 20.93 1.96 -16.81
N LYS A 332 20.83 2.72 -17.90
CA LYS A 332 19.85 2.53 -18.97
C LYS A 332 19.78 1.10 -19.51
N GLN A 333 20.91 0.41 -19.56
CA GLN A 333 20.99 -0.99 -19.99
C GLN A 333 20.52 -2.00 -18.94
N ASP A 334 20.55 -1.62 -17.65
CA ASP A 334 20.34 -2.48 -16.49
C ASP A 334 18.89 -2.46 -15.97
N VAL A 335 18.16 -1.37 -16.21
CA VAL A 335 16.72 -1.29 -15.92
C VAL A 335 15.92 -2.22 -16.84
N THR A 336 14.83 -2.77 -16.29
CA THR A 336 13.88 -3.61 -17.03
C THR A 336 12.49 -2.98 -16.98
N PHE A 337 12.22 -2.04 -17.88
CA PHE A 337 10.90 -1.46 -18.09
C PHE A 337 10.29 -1.96 -19.37
N ALA A 338 9.15 -2.63 -19.28
CA ALA A 338 8.59 -3.31 -20.43
C ALA A 338 7.07 -3.42 -20.43
N GLU A 339 6.52 -3.54 -21.64
CA GLU A 339 5.11 -3.75 -21.92
C GLU A 339 4.95 -5.02 -22.78
N TYR A 340 3.94 -5.84 -22.49
CA TYR A 340 3.62 -7.03 -23.30
C TYR A 340 2.12 -7.22 -23.46
N ASN A 341 1.64 -7.20 -24.71
CA ASN A 341 0.21 -7.40 -25.02
C ASN A 341 -0.71 -6.43 -24.24
N CYS A 342 -0.24 -5.20 -24.00
CA CYS A 342 -1.05 -4.11 -23.46
C CYS A 342 -1.91 -3.50 -24.58
N LYS A 343 -3.10 -3.02 -24.23
CA LYS A 343 -4.09 -2.49 -25.17
C LYS A 343 -4.71 -1.19 -24.66
N GLY A 344 -5.42 -0.48 -25.52
CA GLY A 344 -6.10 0.78 -25.17
C GLY A 344 -5.36 2.02 -25.70
N PRO A 345 -5.96 3.20 -25.57
CA PRO A 345 -5.42 4.44 -26.15
C PRO A 345 -4.04 4.84 -25.61
N GLY A 346 -3.70 4.48 -24.36
CA GLY A 346 -2.37 4.74 -23.78
C GLY A 346 -1.30 3.70 -24.13
N ALA A 347 -1.65 2.65 -24.88
CA ALA A 347 -0.76 1.52 -25.17
C ALA A 347 0.03 1.65 -26.48
N ASP A 348 -0.06 2.78 -27.19
CA ASP A 348 0.80 3.02 -28.35
C ASP A 348 2.26 3.17 -27.91
N THR A 349 3.10 2.26 -28.38
CA THR A 349 4.52 2.21 -28.02
C THR A 349 5.42 2.98 -29.00
N SER A 350 4.89 3.56 -30.09
CA SER A 350 5.73 4.16 -31.15
C SER A 350 6.56 5.36 -30.71
N LYS A 351 6.17 5.99 -29.59
CA LYS A 351 6.85 7.15 -28.98
C LYS A 351 7.50 6.83 -27.63
N ARG A 352 7.51 5.55 -27.22
CA ARG A 352 8.16 5.15 -25.98
C ARG A 352 9.64 5.50 -26.05
N VAL A 353 10.20 5.79 -24.89
CA VAL A 353 11.64 5.96 -24.77
C VAL A 353 12.38 4.77 -25.38
N PRO A 354 13.45 5.01 -26.18
CA PRO A 354 14.07 3.98 -27.02
C PRO A 354 14.83 2.90 -26.25
N TRP A 355 14.84 2.99 -24.92
CA TRP A 355 15.55 2.10 -24.01
C TRP A 355 14.66 1.21 -23.18
N SER A 356 13.35 1.42 -23.26
CA SER A 356 12.38 0.45 -22.78
C SER A 356 12.67 -0.91 -23.44
N LYS A 357 12.53 -1.98 -22.65
CA LYS A 357 12.79 -3.34 -23.09
C LYS A 357 11.56 -3.91 -23.77
N THR A 358 11.77 -4.77 -24.75
CA THR A 358 10.72 -5.62 -25.31
C THR A 358 10.83 -7.00 -24.66
N VAL A 359 9.72 -7.58 -24.21
CA VAL A 359 9.68 -8.96 -23.68
C VAL A 359 8.99 -9.86 -24.70
N SER A 360 9.61 -10.99 -25.02
CA SER A 360 9.01 -12.00 -25.88
C SER A 360 7.93 -12.80 -25.15
N ALA A 361 7.11 -13.53 -25.91
CA ALA A 361 6.10 -14.45 -25.35
C ALA A 361 6.72 -15.52 -24.43
N SER A 362 7.97 -15.94 -24.70
CA SER A 362 8.69 -16.87 -23.83
C SER A 362 9.26 -16.18 -22.58
N GLY A 363 9.71 -14.93 -22.71
CA GLY A 363 10.27 -14.13 -21.62
C GLY A 363 9.23 -13.79 -20.56
N VAL A 364 7.98 -13.51 -20.93
CA VAL A 364 6.93 -13.18 -19.95
C VAL A 364 6.58 -14.33 -19.00
N ARG A 365 6.91 -15.58 -19.33
CA ARG A 365 6.69 -16.72 -18.44
C ARG A 365 7.48 -16.64 -17.14
N ALA A 366 8.66 -16.02 -17.17
CA ALA A 366 9.49 -15.79 -15.98
C ALA A 366 8.80 -14.84 -14.97
N TYR A 367 7.88 -14.00 -15.46
CA TYR A 367 7.09 -13.07 -14.65
C TYR A 367 5.69 -13.61 -14.29
N SER A 368 5.39 -14.88 -14.59
CA SER A 368 4.16 -15.51 -14.08
C SER A 368 4.20 -15.63 -12.56
N THR A 369 3.03 -15.60 -11.90
CA THR A 369 2.94 -15.71 -10.43
C THR A 369 3.75 -16.89 -9.90
N LYS A 370 3.58 -18.07 -10.50
CA LYS A 370 4.28 -19.31 -10.11
C LYS A 370 5.79 -19.20 -10.26
N ALA A 371 6.29 -18.61 -11.35
CA ALA A 371 7.71 -18.53 -11.60
C ALA A 371 8.40 -17.40 -10.82
N PHE A 372 7.72 -16.27 -10.63
CA PHE A 372 8.31 -15.06 -10.08
C PHE A 372 8.30 -15.05 -8.55
N ILE A 373 7.14 -15.28 -7.93
CA ILE A 373 6.97 -15.13 -6.47
C ILE A 373 6.49 -16.38 -5.75
N ASP A 374 5.96 -17.38 -6.46
CA ASP A 374 5.26 -18.52 -5.85
C ASP A 374 5.90 -19.89 -6.18
N LYS A 375 7.23 -19.92 -6.29
CA LYS A 375 7.99 -21.16 -6.57
C LYS A 375 7.72 -22.25 -5.52
N ASP A 376 7.62 -21.86 -4.25
CA ASP A 376 7.35 -22.71 -3.08
C ASP A 376 5.84 -22.94 -2.83
N GLY A 377 4.94 -22.43 -3.68
CA GLY A 377 3.50 -22.63 -3.56
C GLY A 377 2.94 -22.06 -2.26
N TRP A 378 3.39 -20.88 -1.84
CA TRP A 378 2.92 -20.25 -0.61
C TRP A 378 1.51 -19.66 -0.78
N ILE A 379 1.13 -19.25 -1.99
CA ILE A 379 -0.17 -18.62 -2.24
C ILE A 379 -1.33 -19.61 -2.06
N GLU A 380 -1.19 -20.84 -2.55
CA GLU A 380 -2.22 -21.90 -2.41
C GLU A 380 -2.40 -22.38 -0.96
N LYS A 381 -1.41 -22.11 -0.09
CA LYS A 381 -1.41 -22.43 1.34
C LYS A 381 -2.05 -21.32 2.18
N LEU A 382 -2.38 -20.17 1.61
CA LEU A 382 -3.03 -19.11 2.35
C LEU A 382 -4.45 -19.53 2.80
N PRO A 383 -4.90 -19.04 3.96
CA PRO A 383 -6.27 -19.19 4.43
C PRO A 383 -7.27 -18.40 3.59
#